data_AF-A0A815MI27-F1
#
_entry.id   AF-A0A815MI27-F1
#
_cell.length_a   1.000
_cell.length_b   1.000
_cell.length_c   1.000
_cell.angle_alpha   90.00
_cell.angle_beta   90.00
_cell.angle_gamma   90.00
#
_symmetry.space_group_name_H-M   'P 1'
#
loop_
_entity.id
_entity.type
_entity.pdbx_description
1 polymer ?
#
loop_
_entity_poly.entity_id
_entity_poly.type
_entity_poly.pdbx_seq_one_letter_code
_entity_poly.pdbx_strand_id
1 'polypeptide(L)'
;MDAILSQPTTHSHAPQSDRVPAIQLKNDIKARAVITDEPTSSIIHSALCTYPLSAAGELPKNEALMLTIRRQRTVETVDVNGRLPERLRKTYRDEDFILHEDKNLIIFTTKTNLSILKQNKHWFADGTFKVCPDDYYQLFTLHAMMNNAIIPLVYGLLIGKSSEDYDLFFEKVLPQDNFQPESIMTDFETGTIKSVKDMLPNVLHKGTF
;
A
#
# COMPACT_ATOMS: atom_id res chain seq x y z
N MET A 1 -1.97 -53.74 8.39
CA MET A 1 -1.29 -53.92 7.08
C MET A 1 -2.08 -53.10 6.09
N ASP A 2 -1.71 -51.83 5.91
CA ASP A 2 -2.43 -50.93 5.01
C ASP A 2 -1.96 -51.16 3.58
N ALA A 3 -2.86 -51.69 2.75
CA ALA A 3 -2.60 -51.91 1.33
C ALA A 3 -2.76 -50.58 0.58
N ILE A 4 -1.70 -50.15 -0.10
CA ILE A 4 -1.70 -48.97 -0.97
C ILE A 4 -2.59 -49.27 -2.19
N LEU A 5 -3.67 -48.51 -2.34
CA LEU A 5 -4.77 -48.75 -3.29
C LEU A 5 -4.62 -48.05 -4.66
N SER A 6 -3.41 -47.64 -5.08
CA SER A 6 -3.21 -47.23 -6.47
C SER A 6 -1.78 -47.45 -6.93
N GLN A 7 -1.63 -48.03 -8.13
CA GLN A 7 -0.33 -48.12 -8.79
C GLN A 7 0.05 -46.74 -9.37
N PRO A 8 1.34 -46.37 -9.41
CA PRO A 8 1.77 -45.10 -9.98
C PRO A 8 1.44 -45.06 -11.48
N THR A 9 0.76 -44.01 -11.95
CA THR A 9 0.58 -43.78 -13.39
C THR A 9 1.94 -43.51 -14.03
N THR A 10 2.32 -44.36 -15.00
CA THR A 10 3.55 -44.19 -15.78
C THR A 10 3.36 -43.07 -16.80
N HIS A 11 3.61 -41.83 -16.41
CA HIS A 11 3.65 -40.69 -17.33
C HIS A 11 4.97 -40.71 -18.12
N SER A 12 5.03 -41.51 -19.20
CA SER A 12 6.13 -41.50 -20.15
C SER A 12 5.80 -40.55 -21.31
N HIS A 13 5.96 -39.25 -21.09
CA HIS A 13 5.98 -38.25 -22.16
C HIS A 13 7.40 -37.69 -22.25
N ALA A 14 7.84 -37.39 -23.47
CA ALA A 14 9.10 -36.71 -23.69
C ALA A 14 9.11 -35.37 -22.91
N PRO A 15 10.28 -34.93 -22.40
CA PRO A 15 10.38 -33.64 -21.72
C PRO A 15 9.87 -32.53 -22.64
N GLN A 16 8.91 -31.73 -22.17
CA GLN A 16 8.44 -30.57 -22.92
C GLN A 16 9.51 -29.47 -22.82
N SER A 17 10.44 -29.45 -23.78
CA SER A 17 11.52 -28.46 -23.91
C SER A 17 11.01 -27.03 -23.86
N ASP A 18 9.82 -26.79 -24.41
CA ASP A 18 9.25 -25.46 -24.61
C ASP A 18 8.76 -24.83 -23.30
N ARG A 19 8.66 -25.62 -22.22
CA ARG A 19 8.36 -25.14 -20.88
C ARG A 19 9.58 -24.55 -20.15
N VAL A 20 10.79 -24.93 -20.55
CA VAL A 20 12.02 -24.45 -19.91
C VAL A 20 12.15 -22.93 -20.04
N PRO A 21 11.96 -22.32 -21.24
CA PRO A 21 11.96 -20.86 -21.39
C PRO A 21 10.87 -20.16 -20.57
N ALA A 22 9.66 -20.72 -20.47
CA ALA A 22 8.58 -20.14 -19.68
C ALA A 22 8.90 -20.11 -18.17
N ILE A 23 9.55 -21.16 -17.66
CA ILE A 23 10.01 -21.22 -16.26
C ILE A 23 11.14 -20.21 -16.01
N GLN A 24 12.12 -20.14 -16.91
CA GLN A 24 13.24 -19.18 -16.83
C GLN A 24 12.73 -17.74 -16.86
N LEU A 25 11.87 -17.40 -17.82
CA LEU A 25 11.20 -16.09 -17.90
C LEU A 25 10.55 -15.70 -16.57
N LYS A 26 9.79 -16.63 -15.96
CA LYS A 26 9.12 -16.38 -14.69
C LYS A 26 10.12 -16.18 -13.55
N ASN A 27 11.23 -16.91 -13.53
CA ASN A 27 12.27 -16.75 -12.50
C ASN A 27 13.03 -15.43 -12.66
N ASP A 28 13.36 -15.02 -13.88
CA ASP A 28 14.04 -13.75 -14.16
C ASP A 28 13.17 -12.56 -13.80
N ILE A 29 11.88 -12.60 -14.19
CA ILE A 29 10.89 -11.61 -13.79
C ILE A 29 10.78 -11.52 -12.27
N LYS A 30 10.78 -12.66 -11.57
CA LYS A 30 10.75 -12.66 -10.09
C LYS A 30 12.01 -12.02 -9.52
N ALA A 31 13.20 -12.44 -9.95
CA ALA A 31 14.46 -11.93 -9.45
C ALA A 31 14.59 -10.41 -9.67
N ARG A 32 14.24 -9.93 -10.86
CA ARG A 32 14.25 -8.50 -11.20
C ARG A 32 13.21 -7.71 -10.42
N ALA A 33 12.02 -8.28 -10.21
CA ALA A 33 10.96 -7.62 -9.44
C ALA A 33 11.32 -7.39 -7.96
N VAL A 34 12.17 -8.25 -7.38
CA VAL A 34 12.64 -8.11 -5.98
C VAL A 34 13.65 -6.98 -5.80
N ILE A 35 14.51 -6.75 -6.80
CA ILE A 35 15.66 -5.84 -6.68
C ILE A 35 15.45 -4.48 -7.39
N THR A 36 14.32 -4.27 -8.05
CA THR A 36 14.04 -3.06 -8.84
C THR A 36 12.63 -2.50 -8.60
N ASP A 37 12.52 -1.17 -8.65
CA ASP A 37 11.24 -0.43 -8.62
C ASP A 37 10.73 -0.05 -10.02
N GLU A 38 11.27 -0.65 -11.09
CA GLU A 38 10.86 -0.36 -12.47
C GLU A 38 9.35 -0.57 -12.69
N PRO A 39 8.67 0.20 -13.57
CA PRO A 39 7.28 -0.08 -13.87
C PRO A 39 7.05 -1.54 -14.31
N THR A 40 5.98 -2.18 -13.85
CA THR A 40 5.65 -3.57 -14.19
C THR A 40 5.63 -3.80 -15.71
N SER A 41 5.13 -2.81 -16.46
CA SER A 41 5.13 -2.81 -17.93
C SER A 41 6.54 -2.87 -18.53
N SER A 42 7.51 -2.17 -17.93
CA SER A 42 8.92 -2.17 -18.38
C SER A 42 9.56 -3.55 -18.19
N ILE A 43 9.37 -4.15 -17.01
CA ILE A 43 9.89 -5.49 -16.70
C ILE A 43 9.31 -6.53 -17.65
N ILE A 44 7.98 -6.51 -17.86
CA ILE A 44 7.32 -7.44 -18.79
C ILE A 44 7.80 -7.22 -20.21
N HIS A 45 7.87 -5.98 -20.69
CA HIS A 45 8.28 -5.69 -22.05
C HIS A 45 9.71 -6.18 -22.33
N SER A 46 10.66 -5.86 -21.44
CA SER A 46 12.05 -6.30 -21.54
C SER A 46 12.17 -7.83 -21.54
N ALA A 47 11.39 -8.50 -20.69
CA ALA A 47 11.39 -9.96 -20.58
C ALA A 47 10.76 -10.62 -21.83
N LEU A 48 9.71 -10.04 -22.41
CA LEU A 48 9.10 -10.54 -23.65
C LEU A 48 9.97 -10.33 -24.88
N CYS A 49 10.75 -9.24 -24.96
CA CYS A 49 11.68 -9.00 -26.07
C CYS A 49 12.77 -10.07 -26.19
N THR A 50 13.10 -10.74 -25.10
CA THR A 50 14.13 -11.77 -25.04
C THR A 50 13.56 -13.20 -25.09
N TYR A 51 12.23 -13.34 -25.14
CA TYR A 51 11.57 -14.64 -25.11
C TYR A 51 11.63 -15.34 -26.50
N PRO A 52 12.02 -16.63 -26.57
CA PRO A 52 12.19 -17.31 -27.83
C PRO A 52 10.85 -17.63 -28.52
N LEU A 53 10.76 -17.31 -29.81
CA LEU A 53 9.55 -17.56 -30.62
C LEU A 53 9.17 -19.04 -30.67
N SER A 54 10.15 -19.94 -30.62
CA SER A 54 9.95 -21.39 -30.58
C SER A 54 9.16 -21.87 -29.37
N ALA A 55 9.11 -21.10 -28.28
CA ALA A 55 8.38 -21.42 -27.06
C ALA A 55 7.13 -20.55 -26.86
N ALA A 56 6.66 -19.84 -27.89
CA ALA A 56 5.53 -18.92 -27.81
C ALA A 56 4.23 -19.59 -27.34
N GLY A 57 4.04 -20.88 -27.63
CA GLY A 57 2.86 -21.64 -27.20
C GLY A 57 2.76 -21.85 -25.68
N GLU A 58 3.87 -21.75 -24.96
CA GLU A 58 3.94 -21.89 -23.50
C GLU A 58 4.08 -20.52 -22.79
N LEU A 59 3.94 -19.41 -23.53
CA LEU A 59 4.09 -18.07 -22.96
C LEU A 59 2.99 -17.80 -21.90
N PRO A 60 3.36 -17.44 -20.66
CA PRO A 60 2.38 -17.08 -19.65
C PRO A 60 1.58 -15.83 -20.03
N LYS A 61 0.32 -15.77 -19.62
CA LYS A 61 -0.51 -14.57 -19.80
C LYS A 61 0.12 -13.36 -19.11
N ASN A 62 0.04 -12.19 -19.75
CA ASN A 62 0.53 -10.93 -19.20
C ASN A 62 -0.03 -10.63 -17.80
N GLU A 63 -1.31 -10.91 -17.55
CA GLU A 63 -1.92 -10.77 -16.21
C GLU A 63 -1.21 -11.62 -15.15
N ALA A 64 -0.85 -12.86 -15.48
CA ALA A 64 -0.14 -13.74 -14.56
C ALA A 64 1.28 -13.24 -14.27
N LEU A 65 1.96 -12.66 -15.27
CA LEU A 65 3.27 -12.02 -15.10
C LEU A 65 3.16 -10.75 -14.24
N MET A 66 2.16 -9.91 -14.48
CA MET A 66 1.88 -8.72 -13.65
C MET A 66 1.62 -9.11 -12.19
N LEU A 67 0.79 -10.11 -11.94
CA LEU A 67 0.52 -10.61 -10.59
C LEU A 67 1.78 -11.20 -9.95
N THR A 68 2.63 -11.86 -10.73
CA THR A 68 3.92 -12.39 -10.23
C THR A 68 4.84 -11.25 -9.78
N ILE A 69 4.99 -10.19 -10.58
CA ILE A 69 5.80 -9.01 -10.22
C ILE A 69 5.25 -8.34 -8.95
N ARG A 70 3.92 -8.10 -8.91
CA ARG A 70 3.26 -7.50 -7.75
C ARG A 70 3.54 -8.31 -6.49
N ARG A 71 3.31 -9.63 -6.53
CA ARG A 71 3.57 -10.53 -5.39
C ARG A 71 5.01 -10.50 -4.91
N GLN A 72 5.99 -10.43 -5.81
CA GLN A 72 7.40 -10.36 -5.41
C GLN A 72 7.75 -9.03 -4.74
N ARG A 73 7.13 -7.93 -5.20
CA ARG A 73 7.26 -6.61 -4.57
C ARG A 73 6.50 -6.47 -3.26
N THR A 74 5.48 -7.29 -3.03
CA THR A 74 4.76 -7.34 -1.75
C THR A 74 5.58 -8.04 -0.66
N VAL A 75 6.66 -8.75 -1.01
CA VAL A 75 7.56 -9.36 -0.02
C VAL A 75 8.54 -8.31 0.52
N GLU A 76 8.01 -7.33 1.23
CA GLU A 76 8.84 -6.52 2.12
C GLU A 76 8.42 -6.79 3.54
N THR A 77 9.14 -7.74 4.14
CA THR A 77 9.05 -8.02 5.55
C THR A 77 9.57 -6.81 6.30
N VAL A 78 8.72 -6.26 7.16
CA VAL A 78 9.11 -5.51 8.36
C VAL A 78 10.37 -6.13 8.98
N ASP A 79 11.27 -5.29 9.49
CA ASP A 79 12.53 -5.76 10.10
C ASP A 79 12.26 -6.66 11.33
N VAL A 80 13.32 -7.21 11.94
CA VAL A 80 13.21 -8.05 13.15
C VAL A 80 12.44 -7.42 14.32
N ASN A 81 12.24 -6.10 14.31
CA ASN A 81 11.49 -5.35 15.32
C ASN A 81 10.09 -4.95 14.85
N GLY A 82 9.65 -5.37 13.66
CA GLY A 82 8.37 -4.97 13.11
C GLY A 82 8.37 -3.59 12.46
N ARG A 83 9.54 -3.03 12.11
CA ARG A 83 9.66 -1.68 11.55
C ARG A 83 9.78 -1.69 10.04
N LEU A 84 9.24 -0.66 9.40
CA LEU A 84 9.30 -0.45 7.97
C LEU A 84 10.76 -0.31 7.50
N PRO A 85 11.12 -0.93 6.36
CA PRO A 85 12.43 -0.78 5.73
C PRO A 85 12.85 0.69 5.55
N GLU A 86 14.13 0.99 5.77
CA GLU A 86 14.69 2.36 5.66
C GLU A 86 14.34 3.08 4.35
N ARG A 87 14.30 2.35 3.23
CA ARG A 87 13.95 2.91 1.91
C ARG A 87 12.53 3.52 1.86
N LEU A 88 11.61 3.07 2.73
CA LEU A 88 10.24 3.57 2.82
C LEU A 88 10.10 4.73 3.80
N ARG A 89 11.14 5.03 4.59
CA ARG A 89 11.09 6.03 5.65
C ARG A 89 11.32 7.44 5.15
N LYS A 90 11.76 7.59 3.90
CA LYS A 90 12.06 8.88 3.27
C LYS A 90 11.39 9.02 1.90
N THR A 91 11.12 10.26 1.52
CA THR A 91 10.67 10.61 0.17
C THR A 91 11.84 10.59 -0.83
N TYR A 92 11.52 10.66 -2.12
CA TYR A 92 12.52 10.85 -3.19
C TYR A 92 13.33 12.16 -3.08
N ARG A 93 12.89 13.10 -2.24
CA ARG A 93 13.59 14.36 -1.93
C ARG A 93 14.42 14.28 -0.64
N ASP A 94 14.59 13.09 -0.08
CA ASP A 94 15.28 12.83 1.19
C ASP A 94 14.60 13.46 2.43
N GLU A 95 13.32 13.85 2.32
CA GLU A 95 12.51 14.25 3.48
C GLU A 95 12.04 13.04 4.29
N ASP A 96 12.10 13.10 5.62
CA ASP A 96 11.49 12.11 6.50
C ASP A 96 9.99 11.99 6.23
N PHE A 97 9.51 10.76 6.08
CA PHE A 97 8.14 10.45 5.69
C PHE A 97 7.37 9.61 6.71
N ILE A 98 7.99 9.28 7.86
CA ILE A 98 7.33 8.55 8.96
C ILE A 98 7.22 9.48 10.16
N LEU A 99 5.97 9.77 10.56
CA LEU A 99 5.68 10.54 11.76
C LEU A 99 5.56 9.65 12.99
N HIS A 100 4.88 8.52 12.85
CA HIS A 100 4.63 7.56 13.93
C HIS A 100 4.63 6.14 13.37
N GLU A 101 5.13 5.19 14.16
CA GLU A 101 5.19 3.78 13.77
C GLU A 101 5.12 2.92 15.03
N ASP A 102 4.01 2.20 15.18
CA ASP A 102 3.86 1.06 16.09
C ASP A 102 2.98 -0.02 15.44
N LYS A 103 2.60 -1.04 16.22
CA LYS A 103 1.81 -2.17 15.72
C LYS A 103 0.37 -1.83 15.36
N ASN A 104 -0.18 -0.75 15.92
CA ASN A 104 -1.59 -0.38 15.80
C ASN A 104 -1.78 0.78 14.81
N LEU A 105 -0.74 1.59 14.63
CA LEU A 105 -0.80 2.80 13.85
C LEU A 105 0.56 3.12 13.22
N ILE A 106 0.55 3.31 11.90
CA ILE A 106 1.66 3.94 11.18
C ILE A 106 1.13 5.20 10.52
N ILE A 107 1.82 6.32 10.73
CA ILE A 107 1.49 7.60 10.10
C ILE A 107 2.63 8.04 9.19
N PHE A 108 2.28 8.28 7.93
CA PHE A 108 3.16 8.83 6.91
C PHE A 108 2.80 10.29 6.64
N THR A 109 3.78 11.18 6.75
CA THR A 109 3.68 12.59 6.36
C THR A 109 5.08 13.20 6.43
N THR A 110 5.25 14.36 5.80
CA THR A 110 6.47 15.18 5.92
C THR A 110 6.18 16.49 6.62
N LYS A 111 7.23 17.20 7.05
CA LYS A 111 7.09 18.58 7.57
C LYS A 111 6.46 19.52 6.54
N THR A 112 6.76 19.31 5.26
CA THR A 112 6.17 20.08 4.15
C THR A 112 4.66 19.83 4.08
N ASN A 113 4.23 18.57 4.16
CA ASN A 113 2.80 18.23 4.17
C ASN A 113 2.06 18.85 5.36
N LEU A 114 2.62 18.78 6.56
CA LEU A 114 2.04 19.39 7.76
C LEU A 114 1.96 20.93 7.63
N SER A 115 2.97 21.56 7.04
CA SER A 115 2.94 23.00 6.76
C SER A 115 1.81 23.39 5.80
N ILE A 116 1.60 22.61 4.74
CA ILE A 116 0.49 22.81 3.79
C ILE A 116 -0.85 22.61 4.51
N LEU A 117 -0.97 21.55 5.32
CA LEU A 117 -2.19 21.26 6.07
C LEU A 117 -2.57 22.40 7.02
N LYS A 118 -1.59 22.99 7.72
CA LYS A 118 -1.78 24.15 8.61
C LYS A 118 -2.26 25.40 7.89
N GLN A 119 -1.78 25.65 6.68
CA GLN A 119 -2.18 26.82 5.89
C GLN A 119 -3.63 26.74 5.39
N ASN A 120 -4.24 25.55 5.46
CA ASN A 120 -5.57 25.29 4.95
C ASN A 120 -6.62 25.22 6.05
N LYS A 121 -7.70 25.98 5.85
CA LYS A 121 -8.83 26.08 6.78
C LYS A 121 -9.87 24.98 6.60
N HIS A 122 -9.89 24.32 5.45
CA HIS A 122 -10.87 23.29 5.13
C HIS A 122 -10.15 21.98 4.87
N TRP A 123 -10.36 21.03 5.77
CA TRP A 123 -9.77 19.70 5.71
C TRP A 123 -10.77 18.69 5.18
N PHE A 124 -10.25 17.62 4.61
CA PHE A 124 -11.05 16.47 4.18
C PHE A 124 -10.40 15.20 4.69
N ALA A 125 -11.19 14.27 5.20
CA ALA A 125 -10.71 12.96 5.60
C ALA A 125 -11.47 11.86 4.87
N ASP A 126 -10.74 10.81 4.49
CA ASP A 126 -11.30 9.65 3.78
C ASP A 126 -10.64 8.37 4.28
N GLY A 127 -11.45 7.35 4.55
CA GLY A 127 -11.03 6.00 4.91
C GLY A 127 -11.23 5.04 3.73
N THR A 128 -10.17 4.36 3.29
CA THR A 128 -10.27 3.36 2.21
C THR A 128 -9.78 1.98 2.63
N PHE A 129 -10.65 0.99 2.47
CA PHE A 129 -10.39 -0.42 2.80
C PHE A 129 -9.71 -1.20 1.66
N LYS A 130 -9.79 -0.70 0.42
CA LYS A 130 -9.42 -1.48 -0.78
C LYS A 130 -7.91 -1.65 -0.98
N VAL A 131 -7.09 -0.85 -0.29
CA VAL A 131 -5.64 -0.72 -0.54
C VAL A 131 -4.86 -0.76 0.78
N CYS A 132 -5.28 -1.61 1.72
CA CYS A 132 -4.60 -1.77 3.00
C CYS A 132 -3.77 -3.07 3.03
N PRO A 133 -2.56 -3.08 3.61
CA PRO A 133 -1.85 -4.32 3.92
C PRO A 133 -2.66 -5.20 4.87
N ASP A 134 -2.47 -6.53 4.80
CA ASP A 134 -3.30 -7.51 5.54
C ASP A 134 -3.34 -7.28 7.07
N ASP A 135 -2.30 -6.66 7.63
CA ASP A 135 -2.19 -6.37 9.07
C ASP A 135 -2.99 -5.13 9.53
N TYR A 136 -3.55 -4.37 8.59
CA TYR A 136 -4.27 -3.13 8.85
C TYR A 136 -5.68 -3.17 8.26
N TYR A 137 -6.62 -2.52 8.94
CA TYR A 137 -8.02 -2.51 8.55
C TYR A 137 -8.28 -1.49 7.44
N GLN A 138 -7.66 -0.31 7.53
CA GLN A 138 -7.87 0.76 6.56
C GLN A 138 -6.68 1.69 6.40
N LEU A 139 -6.63 2.33 5.23
CA LEU A 139 -5.84 3.52 4.99
C LEU A 139 -6.74 4.74 5.24
N PHE A 140 -6.49 5.47 6.32
CA PHE A 140 -7.13 6.74 6.62
C PHE A 140 -6.26 7.89 6.12
N THR A 141 -6.85 8.91 5.51
CA THR A 141 -6.09 10.00 4.90
C THR A 141 -6.68 11.36 5.23
N LEU A 142 -5.80 12.31 5.54
CA LEU A 142 -6.16 13.71 5.77
C LEU A 142 -5.64 14.56 4.61
N HIS A 143 -6.51 15.42 4.10
CA HIS A 143 -6.31 16.17 2.88
C HIS A 143 -6.53 17.66 3.11
N ALA A 144 -5.95 18.45 2.21
CA ALA A 144 -6.27 19.86 2.07
C ALA A 144 -6.45 20.23 0.59
N MET A 145 -7.04 21.40 0.36
CA MET A 145 -7.17 21.94 -1.00
C MET A 145 -5.91 22.71 -1.38
N MET A 146 -5.30 22.37 -2.50
CA MET A 146 -4.17 23.08 -3.07
C MET A 146 -4.40 23.27 -4.57
N ASN A 147 -4.34 24.50 -5.06
CA ASN A 147 -4.52 24.84 -6.47
C ASN A 147 -5.78 24.19 -7.10
N ASN A 148 -6.93 24.31 -6.43
CA ASN A 148 -8.22 23.73 -6.83
C ASN A 148 -8.27 22.18 -6.90
N ALA A 149 -7.29 21.49 -6.32
CA ALA A 149 -7.31 20.04 -6.16
C ALA A 149 -7.29 19.65 -4.68
N ILE A 150 -8.00 18.58 -4.31
CA ILE A 150 -7.89 17.98 -2.98
C ILE A 150 -6.72 17.01 -3.02
N ILE A 151 -5.71 17.26 -2.17
CA ILE A 151 -4.50 16.44 -2.11
C ILE A 151 -4.36 15.79 -0.74
N PRO A 152 -4.05 14.48 -0.67
CA PRO A 152 -3.74 13.82 0.59
C PRO A 152 -2.37 14.29 1.10
N LEU A 153 -2.30 14.56 2.40
CA LEU A 153 -1.11 15.12 3.06
C LEU A 153 -0.63 14.25 4.22
N VAL A 154 -1.56 13.61 4.92
CA VAL A 154 -1.25 12.67 6.01
C VAL A 154 -1.95 11.36 5.73
N TYR A 155 -1.22 10.25 5.89
CA TYR A 155 -1.71 8.90 5.64
C TYR A 155 -1.54 8.08 6.93
N GLY A 156 -2.58 7.40 7.35
CA GLY A 156 -2.59 6.52 8.53
C GLY A 156 -2.99 5.11 8.13
N LEU A 157 -2.16 4.13 8.45
CA LEU A 157 -2.57 2.72 8.44
C LEU A 157 -3.12 2.39 9.83
N LEU A 158 -4.43 2.16 9.91
CA LEU A 158 -5.16 1.94 11.17
C LEU A 158 -5.60 0.47 11.24
N ILE A 159 -5.51 -0.14 12.43
CA ILE A 159 -5.99 -1.51 12.70
C ILE A 159 -7.52 -1.63 12.86
N GLY A 160 -8.22 -0.50 12.88
CA GLY A 160 -9.66 -0.48 13.09
C GLY A 160 -10.31 0.80 12.57
N LYS A 161 -11.56 0.98 12.97
CA LYS A 161 -12.45 2.08 12.55
C LYS A 161 -13.33 2.58 13.71
N SER A 162 -12.94 2.27 14.93
CA SER A 162 -13.57 2.79 16.13
C SER A 162 -13.17 4.26 16.32
N SER A 163 -13.90 5.00 17.16
CA SER A 163 -13.48 6.35 17.54
C SER A 163 -12.06 6.36 18.09
N GLU A 164 -11.72 5.36 18.89
CA GLU A 164 -10.44 5.20 19.57
C GLU A 164 -9.28 5.02 18.57
N ASP A 165 -9.53 4.36 17.43
CA ASP A 165 -8.52 4.23 16.36
C ASP A 165 -8.23 5.57 15.69
N TYR A 166 -9.27 6.39 15.45
CA TYR A 166 -9.13 7.73 14.89
C TYR A 166 -8.56 8.73 15.90
N ASP A 167 -8.92 8.60 17.18
CA ASP A 167 -8.37 9.41 18.26
C ASP A 167 -6.86 9.23 18.31
N LEU A 168 -6.39 7.97 18.24
CA LEU A 168 -4.97 7.65 18.20
C LEU A 168 -4.27 8.32 17.01
N PHE A 169 -4.91 8.36 15.83
CA PHE A 169 -4.39 9.08 14.67
C PHE A 169 -4.27 10.59 14.94
N PHE A 170 -5.34 11.24 15.40
CA PHE A 170 -5.34 12.68 15.67
C PHE A 170 -4.40 13.05 16.83
N GLU A 171 -4.27 12.23 17.87
CA GLU A 171 -3.34 12.42 18.99
C GLU A 171 -1.88 12.49 18.54
N LYS A 172 -1.51 11.80 17.45
CA LYS A 172 -0.16 11.88 16.88
C LYS A 172 0.02 13.07 15.93
N VAL A 173 -1.02 13.42 15.19
CA VAL A 173 -0.97 14.48 14.16
C VAL A 173 -1.11 15.88 14.75
N LEU A 174 -2.09 16.11 15.62
CA LEU A 174 -2.42 17.45 16.12
C LEU A 174 -1.29 18.14 16.89
N PRO A 175 -0.46 17.45 17.71
CA PRO A 175 0.65 18.09 18.41
C PRO A 175 1.80 18.56 17.51
N GLN A 176 1.80 18.18 16.23
CA GLN A 176 2.92 18.50 15.33
C GLN A 176 2.98 19.96 14.92
N ASP A 177 1.86 20.68 15.01
CA ASP A 177 1.81 22.12 14.78
C ASP A 177 0.53 22.72 15.40
N ASN A 178 0.43 24.05 15.45
CA ASN A 178 -0.76 24.76 15.87
C ASN A 178 -1.78 24.81 14.72
N PHE A 179 -2.45 23.68 14.46
CA PHE A 179 -3.51 23.57 13.46
C PHE A 179 -4.79 24.30 13.89
N GLN A 180 -5.36 25.10 12.98
CA GLN A 180 -6.61 25.83 13.22
C GLN A 180 -7.57 25.69 12.03
N PRO A 181 -8.00 24.46 11.68
CA PRO A 181 -9.01 24.27 10.65
C PRO A 181 -10.35 24.89 11.09
N GLU A 182 -11.08 25.45 10.13
CA GLU A 182 -12.44 25.95 10.35
C GLU A 182 -13.49 24.86 10.09
N SER A 183 -13.20 23.94 9.16
CA SER A 183 -14.07 22.80 8.90
C SER A 183 -13.30 21.56 8.50
N ILE A 184 -13.85 20.40 8.82
CA ILE A 184 -13.40 19.11 8.30
C ILE A 184 -14.59 18.36 7.71
N MET A 185 -14.36 17.78 6.54
CA MET A 185 -15.36 16.98 5.84
C MET A 185 -14.92 15.52 5.84
N THR A 186 -15.77 14.62 6.33
CA THR A 186 -15.47 13.19 6.36
C THR A 186 -16.65 12.40 5.79
N ASP A 187 -16.40 11.15 5.44
CA ASP A 187 -17.47 10.19 5.22
C ASP A 187 -18.30 10.00 6.52
N PHE A 188 -19.52 9.48 6.37
CA PHE A 188 -20.49 9.35 7.47
C PHE A 188 -20.16 8.23 8.47
N GLU A 189 -18.90 7.85 8.61
CA GLU A 189 -18.51 6.83 9.56
C GLU A 189 -18.62 7.36 11.00
N THR A 190 -19.43 6.67 11.82
CA THR A 190 -19.73 7.10 13.19
C THR A 190 -18.48 7.28 14.06
N GLY A 191 -17.47 6.41 13.87
CA GLY A 191 -16.19 6.50 14.59
C GLY A 191 -15.46 7.79 14.29
N THR A 192 -15.28 8.12 13.00
CA THR A 192 -14.61 9.33 12.54
C THR A 192 -15.34 10.59 13.01
N ILE A 193 -16.67 10.63 12.92
CA ILE A 193 -17.48 11.77 13.37
C ILE A 193 -17.29 12.02 14.87
N LYS A 194 -17.31 10.95 15.67
CA LYS A 194 -17.13 11.05 17.12
C LYS A 194 -15.72 11.57 17.45
N SER A 195 -14.69 10.94 16.89
CA SER A 195 -13.30 11.34 17.10
C SER A 195 -13.02 12.79 16.72
N VAL A 196 -13.52 13.24 15.56
CA VAL A 196 -13.39 14.64 15.15
C VAL A 196 -14.03 15.60 16.15
N LYS A 197 -15.21 15.28 16.69
CA LYS A 197 -15.87 16.14 17.68
C LYS A 197 -15.06 16.23 18.97
N ASP A 198 -14.45 15.13 19.39
CA ASP A 198 -13.69 15.05 20.63
C ASP A 198 -12.31 15.74 20.49
N MET A 199 -11.61 15.50 19.37
CA MET A 199 -10.25 15.99 19.13
C MET A 199 -10.18 17.40 18.51
N LEU A 200 -11.25 17.82 17.82
CA LEU A 200 -11.36 19.11 17.14
C LEU A 200 -12.69 19.82 17.49
N PRO A 201 -12.95 20.13 18.78
CA PRO A 201 -14.27 20.53 19.28
C PRO A 201 -14.82 21.84 18.70
N ASN A 202 -13.95 22.71 18.19
CA ASN A 202 -14.33 24.01 17.61
C ASN A 202 -14.42 23.98 16.07
N VAL A 203 -14.28 22.81 15.45
CA VAL A 203 -14.24 22.66 13.99
C VAL A 203 -15.61 22.25 13.47
N LEU A 204 -16.07 22.89 12.40
CA LEU A 204 -17.32 22.52 11.74
C LEU A 204 -17.15 21.19 11.00
N HIS A 205 -17.77 20.12 11.51
CA HIS A 205 -17.87 18.85 10.79
C HIS A 205 -18.94 18.95 9.68
N LYS A 206 -18.57 18.60 8.45
CA LYS A 206 -19.45 18.52 7.28
C LYS A 206 -19.50 17.07 6.79
N GLY A 207 -20.68 16.53 6.52
CA GLY A 207 -20.82 15.20 5.89
C GLY A 207 -20.90 15.28 4.37
N THR A 208 -20.42 14.25 3.68
CA THR A 208 -20.56 14.07 2.22
C THR A 208 -21.64 13.06 1.88
N PHE A 209 -22.65 13.48 1.11
CA PHE A 209 -23.75 12.65 0.59
C PHE A 209 -23.32 11.71 -0.54
#